data_AF-A0AAE3K5B4-F1
#
_entry.id   AF-A0AAE3K5B4-F1
#
_cell.length_a   1.000
_cell.length_b   1.000
_cell.length_c   1.000
_cell.angle_alpha   90.00
_cell.angle_beta   90.00
_cell.angle_gamma   90.00
#
_symmetry.space_group_name_H-M   'P 1'
#
loop_
_entity.id
_entity.type
_entity.pdbx_description
1 polymer ?
#
loop_
_entity_poly.entity_id
_entity_poly.type
_entity_poly.pdbx_seq_one_letter_code
_entity_poly.pdbx_strand_id
1 'polypeptide(L)' 'MSADKRIPVTEETRKELHELKEPGQTYDDLLQELAQARRREDLERRFQELEGQDGDELTALEDV' A
#
# COMPACT_ATOMS: atom_id res chain seq x y z
N MET A 1 15.39 14.40 2.22
CA MET A 1 16.54 13.46 2.21
C MET A 1 16.52 12.78 0.86
N SER A 2 17.57 12.87 0.06
CA SER A 2 17.63 12.21 -1.24
C SER A 2 17.71 10.69 -1.02
N ALA A 3 16.74 9.93 -1.53
CA ALA A 3 16.81 8.47 -1.51
C ALA A 3 17.93 8.01 -2.47
N ASP A 4 19.00 7.43 -1.94
CA ASP A 4 20.15 6.96 -2.74
C ASP A 4 19.92 5.54 -3.34
N LYS A 5 18.90 4.83 -2.85
CA LYS A 5 18.58 3.47 -3.29
C LYS A 5 17.84 3.48 -4.61
N ARG A 6 18.27 2.63 -5.56
CA ARG A 6 17.65 2.48 -6.88
C ARG A 6 16.78 1.23 -6.92
N ILE A 7 15.57 1.37 -7.47
CA ILE A 7 14.67 0.25 -7.75
C ILE A 7 14.70 0.04 -9.27
N PRO A 8 15.32 -1.05 -9.78
CA PRO A 8 15.26 -1.35 -11.20
C PRO A 8 13.83 -1.78 -11.56
N VAL A 9 13.29 -1.20 -12.62
CA VAL A 9 11.96 -1.51 -13.17
C VAL A 9 12.07 -1.65 -14.68
N THR A 10 11.06 -2.26 -15.30
CA THR A 10 10.96 -2.30 -16.76
C THR A 10 10.61 -0.91 -17.30
N GLU A 11 10.86 -0.67 -18.59
CA GLU A 11 10.45 0.59 -19.25
C GLU A 11 8.93 0.78 -19.25
N GLU A 12 8.17 -0.32 -19.32
CA GLU A 12 6.72 -0.30 -19.23
C GLU A 12 6.26 0.21 -17.86
N THR A 13 6.71 -0.41 -16.78
CA THR A 13 6.41 0.05 -15.41
C THR A 13 6.88 1.48 -15.18
N ARG A 14 8.02 1.87 -15.74
CA ARG A 14 8.51 3.26 -15.63
C ARG A 14 7.54 4.26 -16.29
N LYS A 15 6.92 3.91 -17.42
CA LYS A 15 5.93 4.75 -18.10
C LYS A 15 4.64 4.84 -17.30
N GLU A 16 4.14 3.72 -16.81
CA GLU A 16 2.93 3.69 -15.96
C GLU A 16 3.12 4.57 -14.71
N LEU A 17 4.25 4.43 -14.02
CA LEU A 17 4.59 5.28 -12.89
C LEU A 17 4.72 6.75 -13.28
N HIS A 18 5.13 7.07 -14.50
CA HIS A 18 5.20 8.45 -14.97
C HIS A 18 3.81 9.04 -15.23
N GLU A 19 2.88 8.25 -15.77
CA GLU A 19 1.51 8.67 -16.04
C GLU A 19 0.69 8.88 -14.77
N LEU A 20 0.95 8.08 -13.73
CA LEU A 20 0.32 8.22 -12.42
C LEU A 20 0.80 9.44 -11.63
N LYS A 21 1.94 10.01 -12.01
CA LYS A 21 2.64 11.03 -11.24
C LYS A 21 2.04 12.43 -11.47
N GLU A 22 1.81 13.17 -10.40
CA GLU A 22 1.35 14.55 -10.49
C GLU A 22 2.47 15.55 -10.87
N PRO A 23 2.12 16.71 -11.48
CA PRO A 23 3.10 17.77 -11.75
C PRO A 23 3.81 18.23 -10.47
N GLY A 24 5.15 18.19 -10.48
CA GLY A 24 5.97 18.63 -9.35
C GLY A 24 6.18 17.58 -8.25
N GLN A 25 5.45 16.47 -8.26
CA GLN A 25 5.67 15.33 -7.38
C GLN A 25 7.05 14.69 -7.67
N THR A 26 7.63 13.93 -6.74
CA THR A 26 8.77 13.04 -7.03
C THR A 26 8.31 11.58 -7.16
N TYR A 27 9.15 10.71 -7.72
CA TYR A 27 8.82 9.28 -7.71
C TYR A 27 8.80 8.71 -6.28
N ASP A 28 9.57 9.27 -5.35
CA ASP A 28 9.55 8.83 -3.95
C ASP A 28 8.19 9.14 -3.31
N ASP A 29 7.65 10.34 -3.54
CA ASP A 29 6.32 10.73 -3.04
C ASP A 29 5.23 9.81 -3.62
N LEU A 30 5.24 9.57 -4.93
CA LEU A 30 4.28 8.66 -5.58
C LEU A 30 4.37 7.24 -4.99
N LEU A 31 5.58 6.71 -4.80
CA LEU A 31 5.77 5.38 -4.22
C LEU A 31 5.29 5.32 -2.75
N GLN A 32 5.43 6.40 -1.99
CA GLN A 32 4.87 6.47 -0.63
C GLN A 32 3.34 6.45 -0.65
N GLU A 33 2.71 7.17 -1.57
CA GLU A 33 1.25 7.16 -1.75
C GLU A 33 0.73 5.77 -2.14
N LEU A 34 1.35 5.14 -3.14
CA LEU A 34 1.00 3.78 -3.56
C LEU A 34 1.17 2.77 -2.42
N ALA A 35 2.24 2.89 -1.63
CA ALA A 35 2.45 2.03 -0.46
C ALA A 35 1.38 2.24 0.62
N GLN A 36 0.93 3.48 0.84
CA GLN A 36 -0.16 3.77 1.78
C GLN A 36 -1.50 3.22 1.28
N ALA A 37 -1.80 3.40 0.00
CA ALA A 37 -3.01 2.89 -0.63
C ALA A 37 -3.10 1.36 -0.48
N ARG A 38 -2.00 0.65 -0.76
CA ARG A 38 -1.94 -0.81 -0.61
C ARG A 38 -2.17 -1.27 0.83
N ARG A 39 -1.58 -0.57 1.81
CA ARG A 39 -1.79 -0.89 3.24
C ARG A 39 -3.26 -0.70 3.65
N ARG A 40 -3.93 0.33 3.11
CA ARG A 40 -5.35 0.55 3.37
C ARG A 40 -6.20 -0.58 2.79
N GLU A 41 -5.97 -0.96 1.53
CA GLU A 41 -6.62 -2.13 0.91
C GLU A 41 -6.41 -3.41 1.72
N ASP A 42 -5.19 -3.65 2.19
CA ASP A 42 -4.86 -4.84 2.98
C ASP A 42 -5.59 -4.83 4.34
N LEU A 43 -5.77 -3.67 4.96
CA LEU A 43 -6.57 -3.54 6.19
C LEU A 43 -8.06 -3.78 5.91
N GLU A 44 -8.62 -3.16 4.89
CA GLU A 44 -10.03 -3.33 4.50
C GLU A 44 -10.35 -4.80 4.20
N ARG A 45 -9.47 -5.50 3.48
CA ARG A 45 -9.62 -6.93 3.21
C ARG A 45 -9.61 -7.76 4.48
N ARG A 46 -8.71 -7.47 5.43
CA ARG A 46 -8.67 -8.17 6.73
C ARG A 46 -9.93 -7.94 7.54
N PHE A 47 -10.49 -6.73 7.53
CA PHE A 47 -11.76 -6.46 8.21
C PHE A 47 -12.91 -7.26 7.60
N GLN A 48 -12.99 -7.33 6.26
CA GLN A 48 -14.00 -8.13 5.57
C GLN A 48 -13.86 -9.63 5.88
N GLU A 49 -12.63 -10.14 5.95
CA GLU A 49 -12.36 -11.52 6.36
C GLU A 49 -12.83 -11.80 7.80
N LEU A 50 -12.59 -10.87 8.73
CA LEU A 50 -13.03 -10.98 10.13
C LEU A 50 -14.55 -10.90 10.28
N GLU A 51 -15.22 -10.01 9.54
CA GLU A 51 -16.69 -9.92 9.54
C GLU A 51 -17.35 -11.19 8.99
N GLY A 52 -16.66 -11.93 8.12
CA GLY A 52 -17.11 -13.21 7.61
C GLY A 52 -16.81 -14.42 8.51
N GLN A 53 -16.02 -14.23 9.59
CA GLN A 53 -15.71 -15.27 10.57
C GLN A 53 -16.73 -15.25 11.71
N ASP A 54 -17.11 -16.44 12.19
CA ASP A 54 -17.96 -16.56 13.37
C ASP A 54 -17.21 -16.03 14.59
N GLY A 55 -17.91 -15.28 15.46
CA GLY A 55 -17.30 -14.59 16.62
C GLY A 55 -16.57 -15.50 17.61
N ASP A 56 -16.83 -16.81 17.55
CA ASP A 56 -16.16 -17.83 18.38
C ASP A 56 -14.72 -18.15 17.92
N GLU A 57 -14.35 -17.80 16.68
CA GLU A 57 -12.98 -17.94 16.16
C GLU A 57 -12.12 -16.67 16.39
N LEU A 58 -12.73 -15.59 16.89
CA LEU A 58 -12.09 -14.30 17.10
C LEU A 58 -11.60 -14.14 18.54
N THR A 59 -10.42 -13.54 18.73
CA THR A 59 -9.88 -13.20 20.07
C THR A 59 -10.29 -11.78 20.46
N ALA A 60 -10.73 -11.57 21.70
CA ALA A 60 -11.09 -10.25 22.19
C ALA A 60 -9.86 -9.34 22.26
N LEU A 61 -10.04 -8.04 21.95
CA LEU A 61 -8.93 -7.08 21.88
C LEU A 61 -8.26 -6.83 23.24
N GLU A 62 -8.96 -7.13 24.33
CA GLU A 62 -8.49 -7.05 25.72
C GLU A 62 -7.59 -8.22 26.16
N ASP A 63 -7.54 -9.29 25.37
CA ASP A 63 -6.76 -10.51 25.65
C ASP A 63 -5.36 -10.52 24.98
N VAL A 64 -4.96 -9.41 24.31
CA VAL A 64 -3.67 -9.23 23.59
C VAL A 64 -2.82 -8.16 24.27
#